data_AF-A0A1J6JC96-F1
#
_entry.id   AF-A0A1J6JC96-F1
#
_cell.length_a   1.000
_cell.length_b   1.000
_cell.length_c   1.000
_cell.angle_alpha   90.00
_cell.angle_beta   90.00
_cell.angle_gamma   90.00
#
_symmetry.space_group_name_H-M   'P 1'
#
loop_
_entity.id
_entity.type
_entity.pdbx_description
1 polymer ?
#
loop_
_entity_poly.entity_id
_entity_poly.type
_entity_poly.pdbx_seq_one_letter_code
_entity_poly.pdbx_strand_id
1 'polypeptide(L)'
;MAAAFSSLVGQPRAILSASPTVSFSQIRKPANFPLQNSRFLLVNSSSVPRTCTMAMVGDDNVDPARDEHSINWPSYDHPKVVDATPGFQERDFTATPYIPVYVMLPMGIINMECEIVDTNNLVNRLKILKSANVDGVVVECWWGIVEAHAPERYNWNGYKRLFEIVRDFNLKLRVVMSFHECGGNVGDYVHIPLPRWVTEIGGRTALEVYCDLMRSFRVKFDEFFENGVISEIEIGLGPCGELRYPSHSAKLGWKYPGIGEFQCYDKYLLNSLKKTAEASGGSSCGRVPCNAGSYNSKPQNTEFFRDGGEYNSTYGRFFLKWYTQVLIDHGDQVLGLANLSFKGTPIAAKLPGIYWWRNTKSFAAELTAGFNCHDGYSPIALMLKKHEAALNFTCLELHTVYRDIDFPEALADPEGLVWQVLNVA
;
A
#
# COMPACT_ATOMS: atom_id res chain seq x y z
N MET A 1 9.67 17.54 -6.43
CA MET A 1 8.78 17.68 -5.25
C MET A 1 7.37 17.94 -5.75
N ALA A 2 6.73 16.91 -6.32
CA ALA A 2 5.67 17.13 -7.31
C ALA A 2 4.69 15.99 -7.56
N ALA A 3 4.66 15.01 -6.65
CA ALA A 3 3.67 13.96 -6.70
C ALA A 3 2.28 14.41 -6.17
N ALA A 4 2.04 15.69 -5.89
CA ALA A 4 0.82 16.14 -5.21
C ALA A 4 -0.10 17.08 -6.04
N PHE A 5 0.26 17.50 -7.25
CA PHE A 5 -0.47 18.58 -7.92
C PHE A 5 -0.60 18.40 -9.45
N SER A 6 -1.57 17.61 -9.91
CA SER A 6 -2.20 17.82 -11.22
C SER A 6 -3.42 16.91 -11.42
N SER A 7 -4.64 17.44 -11.36
CA SER A 7 -5.82 16.83 -11.98
C SER A 7 -6.89 17.90 -12.20
N LEU A 8 -7.22 18.26 -13.45
CA LEU A 8 -8.52 18.87 -13.84
C LEU A 8 -8.64 19.03 -15.38
N VAL A 9 -9.85 18.74 -15.91
CA VAL A 9 -10.39 18.92 -17.29
C VAL A 9 -10.04 17.78 -18.29
N GLY A 10 -10.91 17.13 -19.09
CA GLY A 10 -12.35 17.15 -19.41
C GLY A 10 -12.57 16.47 -20.80
N GLN A 11 -13.53 15.54 -20.97
CA GLN A 11 -13.73 14.63 -22.14
C GLN A 11 -14.46 15.24 -23.38
N PRO A 12 -14.69 14.49 -24.53
CA PRO A 12 -15.81 13.50 -24.68
C PRO A 12 -15.64 12.27 -25.64
N ARG A 13 -16.20 11.11 -25.20
CA ARG A 13 -16.99 9.98 -25.80
C ARG A 13 -16.88 9.47 -27.28
N ALA A 14 -16.77 8.13 -27.45
CA ALA A 14 -17.66 7.21 -28.24
C ALA A 14 -17.23 5.71 -28.08
N ILE A 15 -18.01 4.79 -27.48
CA ILE A 15 -18.99 3.75 -27.97
C ILE A 15 -18.38 2.37 -28.43
N LEU A 16 -19.00 1.29 -27.91
CA LEU A 16 -18.63 -0.13 -27.71
C LEU A 16 -18.76 -1.12 -28.90
N SER A 17 -18.07 -2.28 -28.82
CA SER A 17 -18.63 -3.69 -28.80
C SER A 17 -17.49 -4.74 -28.92
N ALA A 18 -17.20 -5.59 -27.90
CA ALA A 18 -17.70 -6.95 -27.53
C ALA A 18 -17.34 -8.09 -28.53
N SER A 19 -16.30 -8.92 -28.28
CA SER A 19 -16.26 -10.25 -27.56
C SER A 19 -16.44 -11.47 -28.52
N PRO A 20 -16.20 -12.75 -28.11
CA PRO A 20 -15.08 -13.41 -27.39
C PRO A 20 -14.52 -14.62 -28.26
N THR A 21 -13.53 -15.47 -27.90
CA THR A 21 -13.60 -16.59 -26.91
C THR A 21 -12.43 -17.61 -27.14
N VAL A 22 -12.05 -18.38 -26.09
CA VAL A 22 -11.41 -19.74 -26.03
C VAL A 22 -9.86 -19.80 -26.18
N SER A 23 -9.02 -20.54 -25.41
CA SER A 23 -9.13 -21.48 -24.27
C SER A 23 -7.73 -21.67 -23.63
N PHE A 24 -7.69 -21.94 -22.31
CA PHE A 24 -6.49 -22.25 -21.53
C PHE A 24 -6.17 -23.75 -21.48
N SER A 25 -4.87 -24.09 -21.39
CA SER A 25 -4.42 -25.33 -20.75
C SER A 25 -3.00 -25.23 -20.19
N GLN A 26 -2.90 -25.50 -18.88
CA GLN A 26 -1.77 -26.08 -18.13
C GLN A 26 -0.52 -25.21 -17.85
N ILE A 27 -0.11 -25.09 -16.57
CA ILE A 27 1.17 -25.61 -16.02
C ILE A 27 1.25 -25.42 -14.49
N ARG A 28 2.14 -26.22 -13.89
CA ARG A 28 2.29 -26.76 -12.54
C ARG A 28 2.78 -25.78 -11.43
N LYS A 29 2.48 -26.17 -10.17
CA LYS A 29 2.99 -25.62 -8.90
C LYS A 29 4.49 -25.90 -8.66
N PRO A 30 5.18 -25.04 -7.88
CA PRO A 30 6.16 -25.49 -6.88
C PRO A 30 5.92 -24.81 -5.49
N ALA A 31 5.78 -25.54 -4.37
CA ALA A 31 6.80 -26.11 -3.47
C ALA A 31 7.34 -25.10 -2.41
N ASN A 32 7.10 -25.41 -1.13
CA ASN A 32 7.39 -24.62 0.09
C ASN A 32 8.90 -24.49 0.41
N PHE A 33 9.30 -23.35 1.00
CA PHE A 33 10.62 -23.15 1.63
C PHE A 33 10.57 -22.29 2.93
N PRO A 34 11.57 -22.40 3.83
CA PRO A 34 11.57 -21.79 5.16
C PRO A 34 12.25 -20.40 5.17
N LEU A 35 11.62 -19.43 5.84
CA LEU A 35 12.15 -18.08 6.06
C LEU A 35 13.07 -18.08 7.31
N GLN A 36 14.35 -17.73 7.15
CA GLN A 36 15.24 -17.40 8.26
C GLN A 36 15.68 -15.92 8.16
N ASN A 37 15.50 -15.19 9.27
CA ASN A 37 16.19 -13.96 9.66
C ASN A 37 15.92 -12.62 8.97
N SER A 38 14.71 -12.37 8.46
CA SER A 38 14.25 -10.98 8.23
C SER A 38 13.04 -10.66 9.11
N ARG A 39 13.02 -9.46 9.71
CA ARG A 39 11.86 -8.92 10.43
C ARG A 39 10.80 -8.55 9.40
N PHE A 40 10.04 -9.53 8.95
CA PHE A 40 8.91 -9.32 8.07
C PHE A 40 7.67 -8.96 8.89
N LEU A 41 6.98 -7.90 8.45
CA LEU A 41 5.85 -7.33 9.14
C LEU A 41 4.60 -7.51 8.28
N LEU A 42 3.68 -8.34 8.77
CA LEU A 42 2.35 -8.52 8.20
C LEU A 42 1.50 -7.29 8.56
N VAL A 43 1.31 -6.39 7.58
CA VAL A 43 0.31 -5.33 7.68
C VAL A 43 -0.79 -5.62 6.67
N ASN A 44 -1.93 -6.13 7.17
CA ASN A 44 -3.14 -6.28 6.38
C ASN A 44 -3.75 -4.89 6.13
N SER A 45 -3.57 -4.34 4.93
CA SER A 45 -4.26 -3.12 4.50
C SER A 45 -5.00 -3.40 3.20
N SER A 46 -6.23 -3.91 3.30
CA SER A 46 -7.11 -4.05 2.15
C SER A 46 -7.67 -2.68 1.75
N SER A 47 -7.01 -1.97 0.85
CA SER A 47 -7.54 -0.79 0.16
C SER A 47 -7.89 -1.08 -1.30
N VAL A 48 -8.57 -2.22 -1.54
CA VAL A 48 -9.21 -2.51 -2.83
C VAL A 48 -10.71 -2.25 -2.67
N PRO A 49 -11.36 -1.44 -3.53
CA PRO A 49 -12.80 -1.30 -3.52
C PRO A 49 -13.42 -2.62 -4.01
N ARG A 50 -13.81 -3.49 -3.08
CA ARG A 50 -14.65 -4.66 -3.39
C ARG A 50 -16.09 -4.18 -3.52
N THR A 51 -16.63 -4.29 -4.72
CA THR A 51 -18.07 -4.33 -4.99
C THR A 51 -18.74 -5.32 -4.04
N CYS A 52 -19.66 -4.82 -3.22
CA CYS A 52 -20.43 -5.60 -2.26
C CYS A 52 -21.37 -6.59 -2.97
N THR A 53 -21.24 -7.88 -2.66
CA THR A 53 -22.35 -8.82 -2.77
C THR A 53 -22.85 -9.08 -1.36
N MET A 54 -24.04 -8.58 -1.02
CA MET A 54 -24.66 -8.82 0.27
C MET A 54 -25.13 -10.27 0.35
N ALA A 55 -24.67 -11.02 1.36
CA ALA A 55 -25.33 -12.24 1.79
C ALA A 55 -26.32 -11.87 2.89
N MET A 56 -27.62 -12.00 2.58
CA MET A 56 -28.71 -11.85 3.52
C MET A 56 -28.65 -13.00 4.54
N VAL A 57 -28.64 -12.69 5.83
CA VAL A 57 -28.85 -13.68 6.90
C VAL A 57 -30.35 -13.94 6.94
N GLY A 58 -30.76 -15.18 6.64
CA GLY A 58 -32.14 -15.63 6.79
C GLY A 58 -32.46 -15.89 8.26
N ASP A 59 -33.58 -15.35 8.73
CA ASP A 59 -34.15 -15.63 10.04
C ASP A 59 -34.62 -17.09 10.11
N ASP A 60 -34.10 -17.84 11.08
CA ASP A 60 -34.60 -19.16 11.47
C ASP A 60 -35.87 -18.99 12.31
N ASN A 61 -37.02 -19.43 11.78
CA ASN A 61 -38.24 -19.69 12.56
C ASN A 61 -39.22 -20.58 11.77
N VAL A 62 -39.18 -21.91 11.93
CA VAL A 62 -40.38 -22.78 11.78
C VAL A 62 -40.27 -24.04 12.65
N ASP A 63 -41.33 -24.27 13.44
CA ASP A 63 -41.64 -25.40 14.33
C ASP A 63 -41.92 -26.74 13.59
N PRO A 64 -41.89 -27.91 14.27
CA PRO A 64 -41.95 -29.24 13.68
C PRO A 64 -43.38 -29.85 13.68
N ALA A 65 -43.84 -30.38 12.54
CA ALA A 65 -44.96 -31.34 12.52
C ALA A 65 -45.09 -32.14 11.21
N ARG A 66 -45.01 -33.47 11.37
CA ARG A 66 -45.85 -34.54 10.78
C ARG A 66 -45.63 -35.07 9.36
N ASP A 67 -45.33 -36.37 9.39
CA ASP A 67 -45.97 -37.52 8.72
C ASP A 67 -45.59 -37.93 7.28
N GLU A 68 -44.94 -39.09 7.30
CA GLU A 68 -44.82 -40.20 6.34
C GLU A 68 -45.79 -40.24 5.15
N HIS A 69 -45.24 -40.53 3.96
CA HIS A 69 -45.66 -41.69 3.17
C HIS A 69 -44.51 -42.20 2.29
N SER A 70 -44.33 -43.51 2.33
CA SER A 70 -43.21 -44.30 1.84
C SER A 70 -43.55 -45.03 0.54
N ILE A 71 -42.65 -45.02 -0.46
CA ILE A 71 -42.54 -46.08 -1.49
C ILE A 71 -41.07 -46.35 -1.80
N ASN A 72 -40.78 -47.65 -1.90
CA ASN A 72 -39.51 -48.35 -1.72
C ASN A 72 -38.81 -48.64 -3.08
N TRP A 73 -37.47 -48.60 -3.13
CA TRP A 73 -36.65 -49.19 -4.19
C TRP A 73 -35.46 -49.94 -3.58
N PRO A 74 -34.90 -50.99 -4.23
CA PRO A 74 -34.36 -52.16 -3.57
C PRO A 74 -32.92 -51.96 -3.13
N SER A 75 -32.59 -52.64 -2.03
CA SER A 75 -31.27 -52.76 -1.41
C SER A 75 -30.16 -53.08 -2.42
N TYR A 76 -29.16 -52.19 -2.45
CA TYR A 76 -27.80 -52.51 -2.88
C TYR A 76 -26.88 -52.33 -1.68
N ASP A 77 -26.08 -53.35 -1.40
CA ASP A 77 -25.12 -53.39 -0.30
C ASP A 77 -24.18 -52.18 -0.32
N HIS A 78 -24.21 -51.38 0.74
CA HIS A 78 -23.21 -50.35 0.99
C HIS A 78 -21.87 -51.01 1.41
N PRO A 79 -20.76 -50.74 0.72
CA PRO A 79 -19.45 -50.92 1.33
C PRO A 79 -19.37 -49.99 2.54
N LYS A 80 -18.94 -50.51 3.70
CA LYS A 80 -18.71 -49.71 4.91
C LYS A 80 -17.79 -48.54 4.59
N VAL A 81 -18.36 -47.34 4.48
CA VAL A 81 -17.60 -46.10 4.49
C VAL A 81 -17.09 -45.94 5.90
N VAL A 82 -15.78 -46.13 6.07
CA VAL A 82 -15.06 -45.72 7.27
C VAL A 82 -15.26 -44.22 7.41
N ASP A 83 -15.83 -43.81 8.53
CA ASP A 83 -15.97 -42.42 8.93
C ASP A 83 -14.57 -41.82 9.11
N ALA A 84 -14.03 -41.26 8.04
CA ALA A 84 -12.81 -40.49 8.05
C ALA A 84 -13.21 -39.03 7.84
N THR A 85 -13.65 -38.39 8.92
CA THR A 85 -13.56 -36.94 9.02
C THR A 85 -12.09 -36.58 8.80
N PRO A 86 -11.71 -35.83 7.75
CA PRO A 86 -10.34 -35.36 7.63
C PRO A 86 -10.17 -34.33 8.76
N GLY A 87 -9.56 -34.77 9.86
CA GLY A 87 -9.12 -33.86 10.91
C GLY A 87 -8.27 -32.81 10.22
N PHE A 88 -8.72 -31.56 10.28
CA PHE A 88 -7.84 -30.44 9.98
C PHE A 88 -6.69 -30.54 10.96
N GLN A 89 -5.57 -31.07 10.48
CA GLN A 89 -4.36 -31.19 11.27
C GLN A 89 -3.93 -29.77 11.58
N GLU A 90 -4.16 -29.36 12.82
CA GLU A 90 -3.72 -28.07 13.34
C GLU A 90 -2.21 -28.02 13.12
N ARG A 91 -1.76 -27.10 12.27
CA ARG A 91 -0.35 -27.04 11.88
C ARG A 91 0.44 -26.63 13.12
N ASP A 92 1.39 -27.46 13.53
CA ASP A 92 2.27 -27.17 14.66
C ASP A 92 3.28 -26.08 14.25
N PHE A 93 3.13 -24.90 14.85
CA PHE A 93 4.01 -23.74 14.67
C PHE A 93 4.91 -23.48 15.89
N THR A 94 4.93 -24.37 16.89
CA THR A 94 5.65 -24.16 18.17
C THR A 94 7.17 -23.98 18.01
N ALA A 95 7.73 -24.42 16.88
CA ALA A 95 9.14 -24.26 16.53
C ALA A 95 9.44 -23.03 15.66
N THR A 96 8.44 -22.20 15.32
CA THR A 96 8.62 -20.99 14.51
C THR A 96 8.77 -19.74 15.38
N PRO A 97 9.57 -18.74 14.96
CA PRO A 97 9.65 -17.47 15.68
C PRO A 97 8.27 -16.82 15.78
N TYR A 98 7.94 -16.29 16.96
CA TYR A 98 6.69 -15.54 17.16
C TYR A 98 6.65 -14.32 16.22
N ILE A 99 5.58 -14.20 15.43
CA ILE A 99 5.34 -13.05 14.54
C ILE A 99 4.22 -12.22 15.16
N PRO A 100 4.50 -10.96 15.56
CA PRO A 100 3.49 -10.16 16.23
C PRO A 100 2.41 -9.68 15.24
N VAL A 101 1.16 -9.71 15.68
CA VAL A 101 -0.03 -9.35 14.91
C VAL A 101 -0.54 -7.99 15.36
N TYR A 102 -0.71 -7.10 14.39
CA TYR A 102 -1.28 -5.76 14.61
C TYR A 102 -2.51 -5.57 13.75
N VAL A 103 -3.48 -4.80 14.26
CA VAL A 103 -4.72 -4.48 13.53
C VAL A 103 -4.80 -2.99 13.25
N MET A 104 -4.99 -2.61 11.98
CA MET A 104 -5.18 -1.22 11.58
C MET A 104 -6.54 -0.72 12.06
N LEU A 105 -6.56 0.40 12.78
CA LEU A 105 -7.80 1.05 13.18
C LEU A 105 -8.48 1.73 11.98
N PRO A 106 -9.81 1.96 12.02
CA PRO A 106 -10.51 2.67 10.96
C PRO A 106 -9.92 4.05 10.67
N MET A 107 -9.82 4.42 9.39
CA MET A 107 -9.20 5.68 8.93
C MET A 107 -9.85 6.93 9.54
N GLY A 108 -11.17 6.87 9.75
CA GLY A 108 -11.96 7.95 10.35
C GLY A 108 -12.17 7.81 11.86
N ILE A 109 -11.27 7.15 12.59
CA ILE A 109 -11.39 7.03 14.05
C ILE A 109 -11.25 8.38 14.77
N ILE A 110 -10.48 9.30 14.19
CA ILE A 110 -10.36 10.71 14.59
C ILE A 110 -11.02 11.59 13.52
N ASN A 111 -11.88 12.54 13.92
CA ASN A 111 -12.52 13.50 13.02
C ASN A 111 -11.62 14.72 12.71
N MET A 112 -12.11 15.64 11.86
CA MET A 112 -11.36 16.84 11.44
C MET A 112 -11.09 17.83 12.59
N GLU A 113 -11.86 17.74 13.68
CA GLU A 113 -11.70 18.52 14.91
C GLU A 113 -10.64 17.90 15.86
N CYS A 114 -10.02 16.78 15.46
CA CYS A 114 -9.10 15.98 16.26
C CYS A 114 -9.76 15.43 17.54
N GLU A 115 -10.93 14.83 17.38
CA GLU A 115 -11.70 14.15 18.43
C GLU A 115 -12.03 12.71 18.00
N ILE A 116 -12.20 11.81 18.98
CA ILE A 116 -12.56 10.41 18.71
C ILE A 116 -14.04 10.34 18.33
N VAL A 117 -14.35 9.79 17.16
CA VAL A 117 -15.74 9.76 16.63
C VAL A 117 -16.69 8.93 17.50
N ASP A 118 -16.28 7.72 17.88
CA ASP A 118 -17.10 6.85 18.73
C ASP A 118 -16.20 6.10 19.73
N THR A 119 -16.12 6.66 20.94
CA THR A 119 -15.31 6.10 22.02
C THR A 119 -15.86 4.75 22.51
N ASN A 120 -17.18 4.56 22.53
CA ASN A 120 -17.79 3.32 23.01
C ASN A 120 -17.52 2.17 22.04
N ASN A 121 -17.67 2.43 20.74
CA ASN A 121 -17.35 1.45 19.71
C ASN A 121 -15.87 1.11 19.70
N LEU A 122 -14.97 2.10 19.81
CA LEU A 122 -13.54 1.89 19.95
C LEU A 122 -13.21 0.96 21.12
N VAL A 123 -13.69 1.28 22.31
CA VAL A 123 -13.46 0.48 23.53
C VAL A 123 -13.97 -0.96 23.35
N ASN A 124 -15.15 -1.14 22.76
CA ASN A 124 -15.69 -2.48 22.51
C ASN A 124 -14.85 -3.27 21.51
N ARG A 125 -14.37 -2.64 20.43
CA ARG A 125 -13.48 -3.28 19.46
C ARG A 125 -12.13 -3.65 20.07
N LEU A 126 -11.52 -2.76 20.86
CA LEU A 126 -10.25 -3.03 21.53
C LEU A 126 -10.36 -4.19 22.52
N LYS A 127 -11.48 -4.32 23.24
CA LYS A 127 -11.76 -5.51 24.08
C LYS A 127 -11.72 -6.80 23.27
N ILE A 128 -12.38 -6.82 22.10
CA ILE A 128 -12.41 -7.99 21.21
C ILE A 128 -11.00 -8.30 20.71
N LEU A 129 -10.25 -7.30 20.23
CA LEU A 129 -8.87 -7.48 19.76
C LEU A 129 -7.96 -8.02 20.86
N LYS A 130 -8.10 -7.52 22.09
CA LYS A 130 -7.32 -8.02 23.22
C LYS A 130 -7.68 -9.46 23.57
N SER A 131 -8.97 -9.83 23.51
CA SER A 131 -9.41 -11.22 23.73
C SER A 131 -8.92 -12.19 22.66
N ALA A 132 -8.65 -11.69 21.45
CA ALA A 132 -8.04 -12.43 20.35
C ALA A 132 -6.49 -12.47 20.43
N ASN A 133 -5.90 -11.97 21.52
CA ASN A 133 -4.46 -11.97 21.78
C ASN A 133 -3.62 -11.24 20.72
N VAL A 134 -4.17 -10.17 20.13
CA VAL A 134 -3.45 -9.24 19.24
C VAL A 134 -2.40 -8.46 20.04
N ASP A 135 -1.22 -8.23 19.46
CA ASP A 135 -0.10 -7.53 20.12
C ASP A 135 -0.33 -6.02 20.21
N GLY A 136 -0.97 -5.44 19.19
CA GLY A 136 -1.19 -4.01 19.12
C GLY A 136 -2.08 -3.55 17.97
N VAL A 137 -2.16 -2.23 17.80
CA VAL A 137 -2.93 -1.61 16.73
C VAL A 137 -2.07 -0.65 15.93
N VAL A 138 -2.42 -0.46 14.66
CA VAL A 138 -1.82 0.55 13.78
C VAL A 138 -2.75 1.75 13.68
N VAL A 139 -2.22 2.95 13.88
CA VAL A 139 -2.99 4.21 13.84
C VAL A 139 -2.35 5.18 12.87
N GLU A 140 -3.15 5.74 11.96
CA GLU A 140 -2.72 6.83 11.08
C GLU A 140 -2.88 8.19 11.77
N CYS A 141 -1.75 8.89 11.92
CA CYS A 141 -1.71 10.27 12.37
C CYS A 141 -1.74 11.21 11.16
N TRP A 142 -2.93 11.72 10.84
CA TRP A 142 -3.21 12.52 9.66
C TRP A 142 -2.69 13.93 9.80
N TRP A 143 -1.76 14.33 8.91
CA TRP A 143 -1.26 15.71 8.84
C TRP A 143 -2.41 16.71 8.66
N GLY A 144 -3.37 16.37 7.79
CA GLY A 144 -4.58 17.14 7.52
C GLY A 144 -5.47 17.45 8.72
N ILE A 145 -5.38 16.66 9.80
CA ILE A 145 -6.14 16.86 11.04
C ILE A 145 -5.29 17.64 12.05
N VAL A 146 -4.06 17.17 12.27
CA VAL A 146 -3.26 17.64 13.40
C VAL A 146 -2.68 19.04 13.18
N GLU A 147 -2.49 19.47 11.94
CA GLU A 147 -2.01 20.81 11.59
C GLU A 147 -3.01 21.52 10.65
N ALA A 148 -4.31 21.24 10.79
CA ALA A 148 -5.34 21.67 9.84
C ALA A 148 -5.45 23.19 9.65
N HIS A 149 -5.30 23.95 10.74
CA HIS A 149 -5.72 25.36 10.79
C HIS A 149 -4.62 26.35 10.38
N ALA A 150 -3.38 26.13 10.84
CA ALA A 150 -2.27 27.05 10.59
C ALA A 150 -0.92 26.34 10.74
N PRO A 151 0.13 26.81 10.05
CA PRO A 151 1.48 26.29 10.22
C PRO A 151 1.91 26.29 11.69
N GLU A 152 2.53 25.19 12.12
CA GLU A 152 3.09 24.97 13.46
C GLU A 152 2.07 25.01 14.61
N ARG A 153 0.77 25.01 14.30
CA ARG A 153 -0.31 24.93 15.30
C ARG A 153 -0.87 23.51 15.35
N TYR A 154 -0.20 22.66 16.12
CA TYR A 154 -0.52 21.25 16.21
C TYR A 154 -1.60 20.94 17.26
N ASN A 155 -2.68 20.27 16.86
CA ASN A 155 -3.68 19.68 17.75
C ASN A 155 -3.54 18.15 17.78
N TRP A 156 -3.09 17.63 18.92
CA TRP A 156 -2.87 16.21 19.15
C TRP A 156 -3.85 15.60 20.16
N ASN A 157 -4.89 16.33 20.56
CA ASN A 157 -5.71 15.95 21.72
C ASN A 157 -6.49 14.64 21.51
N GLY A 158 -7.13 14.46 20.35
CA GLY A 158 -7.82 13.22 20.01
C GLY A 158 -6.88 12.03 19.94
N TYR A 159 -5.70 12.19 19.33
CA TYR A 159 -4.67 11.16 19.29
C TYR A 159 -4.12 10.81 20.67
N LYS A 160 -3.90 11.81 21.54
CA LYS A 160 -3.52 11.56 22.93
C LYS A 160 -4.56 10.74 23.66
N ARG A 161 -5.84 11.10 23.55
CA ARG A 161 -6.91 10.34 24.17
C ARG A 161 -6.99 8.92 23.62
N LEU A 162 -6.82 8.75 22.31
CA LEU A 162 -6.80 7.43 21.66
C LEU A 162 -5.64 6.57 22.19
N PHE A 163 -4.44 7.14 22.30
CA PHE A 163 -3.26 6.40 22.76
C PHE A 163 -3.36 6.02 24.24
N GLU A 164 -3.94 6.88 25.08
CA GLU A 164 -4.27 6.54 26.47
C GLU A 164 -5.20 5.32 26.53
N ILE A 165 -6.28 5.31 25.74
CA ILE A 165 -7.22 4.18 25.70
C ILE A 165 -6.51 2.90 25.25
N VAL A 166 -5.71 2.95 24.17
CA VAL A 166 -4.97 1.77 23.68
C VAL A 166 -3.99 1.23 24.73
N ARG A 167 -3.27 2.12 25.42
CA ARG A 167 -2.38 1.77 26.53
C ARG A 167 -3.14 1.08 27.67
N ASP A 168 -4.32 1.59 28.04
CA ASP A 168 -5.12 1.03 29.12
C ASP A 168 -5.62 -0.39 28.81
N PHE A 169 -5.71 -0.76 27.52
CA PHE A 169 -5.94 -2.13 27.05
C PHE A 169 -4.68 -3.01 26.99
N ASN A 170 -3.52 -2.48 27.39
CA ASN A 170 -2.22 -3.14 27.31
C ASN A 170 -1.93 -3.67 25.89
N LEU A 171 -2.16 -2.82 24.90
CA LEU A 171 -1.87 -3.04 23.49
C LEU A 171 -0.73 -2.11 23.06
N LYS A 172 0.13 -2.58 22.15
CA LYS A 172 1.16 -1.75 21.53
C LYS A 172 0.59 -0.85 20.44
N LEU A 173 1.28 0.24 20.17
CA LEU A 173 0.99 1.17 19.08
C LEU A 173 2.07 1.07 18.01
N ARG A 174 1.62 0.98 16.76
CA ARG A 174 2.39 1.42 15.59
C ARG A 174 1.72 2.64 15.02
N VAL A 175 2.50 3.67 14.74
CA VAL A 175 1.95 4.96 14.32
C VAL A 175 2.45 5.28 12.93
N VAL A 176 1.54 5.67 12.04
CA VAL A 176 1.87 6.12 10.68
C VAL A 176 1.86 7.65 10.65
N MET A 177 3.01 8.27 10.37
CA MET A 177 3.11 9.71 10.10
C MET A 177 2.56 9.99 8.69
N SER A 178 1.28 10.37 8.62
CA SER A 178 0.52 10.38 7.36
C SER A 178 0.54 11.76 6.70
N PHE A 179 1.60 12.00 5.92
CA PHE A 179 1.80 13.23 5.11
C PHE A 179 1.04 13.23 3.78
N HIS A 180 -0.09 12.52 3.71
CA HIS A 180 -0.86 12.30 2.49
C HIS A 180 -2.36 12.45 2.77
N GLU A 181 -3.15 12.62 1.71
CA GLU A 181 -4.61 12.67 1.81
C GLU A 181 -5.22 11.28 2.02
N CYS A 182 -6.29 11.20 2.80
CA CYS A 182 -7.14 10.01 2.90
C CYS A 182 -8.30 10.12 1.90
N GLY A 183 -8.45 9.09 1.07
CA GLY A 183 -9.58 8.91 0.15
C GLY A 183 -9.63 9.86 -1.04
N GLY A 184 -10.84 10.11 -1.52
CA GLY A 184 -11.15 10.94 -2.68
C GLY A 184 -11.36 10.14 -3.97
N ASN A 185 -11.45 8.82 -3.90
CA ASN A 185 -12.08 8.03 -4.96
C ASN A 185 -13.60 7.99 -4.77
N VAL A 186 -14.32 7.70 -5.84
CA VAL A 186 -15.79 7.52 -5.79
C VAL A 186 -16.10 6.33 -4.89
N GLY A 187 -16.84 6.56 -3.80
CA GLY A 187 -17.25 5.53 -2.84
C GLY A 187 -16.48 5.51 -1.52
N ASP A 188 -15.47 6.37 -1.35
CA ASP A 188 -14.77 6.50 -0.07
C ASP A 188 -15.66 7.20 0.98
N TYR A 189 -15.81 6.58 2.15
CA TYR A 189 -16.61 7.11 3.26
C TYR A 189 -15.87 8.15 4.12
N VAL A 190 -14.54 8.22 4.00
CA VAL A 190 -13.67 9.13 4.77
C VAL A 190 -12.87 9.97 3.77
N HIS A 191 -12.85 11.28 4.00
CA HIS A 191 -12.06 12.21 3.21
C HIS A 191 -11.29 13.16 4.14
N ILE A 192 -9.96 13.04 4.14
CA ILE A 192 -9.07 13.85 4.97
C ILE A 192 -8.04 14.49 4.02
N PRO A 193 -8.22 15.78 3.64
CA PRO A 193 -7.30 16.45 2.74
C PRO A 193 -6.00 16.85 3.46
N LEU A 194 -4.98 17.23 2.70
CA LEU A 194 -3.82 17.95 3.26
C LEU A 194 -4.25 19.31 3.84
N PRO A 195 -3.50 19.89 4.80
CA PRO A 195 -3.85 21.19 5.35
C PRO A 195 -3.93 22.29 4.27
N ARG A 196 -4.98 23.12 4.31
CA ARG A 196 -5.26 24.09 3.23
C ARG A 196 -4.13 25.10 3.03
N TRP A 197 -3.52 25.54 4.13
CA TRP A 197 -2.41 26.50 4.12
C TRP A 197 -1.17 25.99 3.38
N VAL A 198 -1.05 24.68 3.15
CA VAL A 198 0.07 24.09 2.38
C VAL A 198 0.05 24.54 0.93
N THR A 199 -1.14 24.80 0.38
CA THR A 199 -1.29 25.33 -0.98
C THR A 199 -0.92 26.81 -1.10
N GLU A 200 -0.75 27.49 0.04
CA GLU A 200 -0.51 28.93 0.13
C GLU A 200 0.97 29.28 0.41
N ILE A 201 1.87 28.29 0.50
CA ILE A 201 3.23 28.50 1.01
C ILE A 201 4.13 29.28 0.04
N GLY A 202 4.60 30.43 0.53
CA GLY A 202 6.00 30.84 0.43
C GLY A 202 6.63 30.86 1.84
N GLY A 203 7.79 30.23 2.04
CA GLY A 203 8.60 30.42 3.27
C GLY A 203 9.23 29.19 3.90
N ARG A 204 8.66 27.99 3.76
CA ARG A 204 9.20 26.72 4.29
C ARG A 204 9.26 25.65 3.20
N THR A 205 10.23 24.76 3.31
CA THR A 205 10.36 23.57 2.47
C THR A 205 9.51 22.42 3.01
N ALA A 206 9.11 21.48 2.15
CA ALA A 206 8.37 20.29 2.58
C ALA A 206 9.13 19.47 3.64
N LEU A 207 10.47 19.39 3.53
CA LEU A 207 11.31 18.67 4.49
C LEU A 207 11.28 19.32 5.88
N GLU A 208 11.30 20.65 5.97
CA GLU A 208 11.15 21.37 7.24
C GLU A 208 9.77 21.10 7.86
N VAL A 209 8.71 21.12 7.05
CA VAL A 209 7.36 20.80 7.51
C VAL A 209 7.25 19.37 8.05
N TYR A 210 7.79 18.38 7.34
CA TYR A 210 7.80 16.99 7.81
C TYR A 210 8.60 16.83 9.11
N CYS A 211 9.78 17.46 9.18
CA CYS A 211 10.63 17.44 10.36
C CYS A 211 9.90 18.02 11.58
N ASP A 212 9.29 19.19 11.44
CA ASP A 212 8.64 19.86 12.57
C ASP A 212 7.40 19.12 13.04
N LEU A 213 6.63 18.49 12.14
CA LEU A 213 5.51 17.64 12.52
C LEU A 213 5.99 16.40 13.30
N MET A 214 7.05 15.72 12.84
CA MET A 214 7.64 14.57 13.55
C MET A 214 8.17 14.96 14.92
N ARG A 215 8.84 16.11 15.05
CA ARG A 215 9.33 16.62 16.33
C ARG A 215 8.19 16.98 17.28
N SER A 216 7.14 17.62 16.77
CA SER A 216 5.92 17.92 17.52
C SER A 216 5.29 16.65 18.07
N PHE A 217 5.17 15.60 17.24
CA PHE A 217 4.70 14.28 17.67
C PHE A 217 5.61 13.68 18.75
N ARG A 218 6.93 13.62 18.52
CA ARG A 218 7.90 13.06 19.49
C ARG A 218 7.80 13.74 20.85
N VAL A 219 7.71 15.07 20.88
CA VAL A 219 7.60 15.83 22.15
C VAL A 219 6.25 15.60 22.81
N LYS A 220 5.16 15.62 22.05
CA LYS A 220 3.80 15.47 22.61
C LYS A 220 3.58 14.10 23.24
N PHE A 221 4.17 13.06 22.65
CA PHE A 221 3.95 11.67 23.04
C PHE A 221 5.15 11.03 23.73
N ASP A 222 6.11 11.82 24.25
CA ASP A 222 7.33 11.35 24.92
C ASP A 222 7.06 10.22 25.92
N GLU A 223 6.04 10.38 26.78
CA GLU A 223 5.63 9.35 27.74
C GLU A 223 5.35 7.98 27.09
N PHE A 224 4.73 7.95 25.91
CA PHE A 224 4.39 6.72 25.18
C PHE A 224 5.59 6.05 24.51
N PHE A 225 6.65 6.81 24.26
CA PHE A 225 7.93 6.26 23.82
C PHE A 225 8.69 5.67 25.02
N GLU A 226 8.79 6.42 26.12
CA GLU A 226 9.54 6.01 27.32
C GLU A 226 8.95 4.77 28.00
N ASN A 227 7.62 4.63 28.01
CA ASN A 227 6.95 3.43 28.52
C ASN A 227 6.86 2.29 27.48
N GLY A 228 7.37 2.50 26.27
CA GLY A 228 7.41 1.53 25.19
C GLY A 228 6.04 1.13 24.63
N VAL A 229 4.99 1.93 24.83
CA VAL A 229 3.68 1.68 24.21
C VAL A 229 3.78 1.86 22.70
N ILE A 230 4.44 2.92 22.23
CA ILE A 230 4.79 3.09 20.82
C ILE A 230 5.99 2.19 20.50
N SER A 231 5.76 1.23 19.63
CA SER A 231 6.73 0.20 19.24
C SER A 231 7.45 0.48 17.93
N GLU A 232 6.84 1.26 17.03
CA GLU A 232 7.36 1.57 15.70
C GLU A 232 6.64 2.79 15.12
N ILE A 233 7.37 3.59 14.33
CA ILE A 233 6.82 4.70 13.54
C ILE A 233 6.98 4.41 12.04
N GLU A 234 5.89 4.23 11.32
CA GLU A 234 5.91 4.21 9.86
C GLU A 234 5.88 5.64 9.31
N ILE A 235 6.78 5.94 8.37
CA ILE A 235 6.93 7.27 7.78
C ILE A 235 6.26 7.29 6.41
N GLY A 236 5.23 8.12 6.25
CA GLY A 236 4.56 8.31 4.97
C GLY A 236 5.48 8.98 3.95
N LEU A 237 5.76 8.33 2.83
CA LEU A 237 6.73 8.83 1.84
C LEU A 237 6.07 9.29 0.53
N GLY A 238 4.75 9.20 0.42
CA GLY A 238 4.02 9.55 -0.80
C GLY A 238 2.54 9.21 -0.72
N PRO A 239 1.86 9.02 -1.87
CA PRO A 239 0.44 8.69 -1.89
C PRO A 239 0.18 7.38 -1.12
N CYS A 240 -0.88 7.35 -0.31
CA CYS A 240 -1.21 6.23 0.58
C CYS A 240 -0.10 5.87 1.59
N GLY A 241 0.80 6.83 1.89
CA GLY A 241 1.96 6.64 2.75
C GLY A 241 3.13 5.91 2.09
N GLU A 242 2.99 5.49 0.83
CA GLU A 242 3.93 4.63 0.14
C GLU A 242 5.06 5.41 -0.53
N LEU A 243 6.28 4.86 -0.53
CA LEU A 243 7.39 5.39 -1.33
C LEU A 243 7.18 5.05 -2.81
N ARG A 244 6.40 5.88 -3.51
CA ARG A 244 6.19 5.81 -4.97
C ARG A 244 5.66 7.13 -5.54
N TYR A 245 5.60 7.18 -6.86
CA TYR A 245 4.83 8.20 -7.57
C TYR A 245 3.32 7.83 -7.67
N PRO A 246 2.42 8.82 -7.84
CA PRO A 246 0.98 8.58 -8.01
C PRO A 246 0.63 8.16 -9.45
N SER A 247 1.31 7.13 -9.96
CA SER A 247 1.24 6.74 -11.38
C SER A 247 -0.09 6.12 -11.81
N HIS A 248 -0.93 5.70 -10.87
CA HIS A 248 -2.17 4.95 -11.11
C HIS A 248 -3.35 5.54 -10.29
N SER A 249 -3.53 6.85 -10.37
CA SER A 249 -4.62 7.55 -9.65
C SER A 249 -5.98 7.35 -10.32
N ALA A 250 -6.94 6.75 -9.62
CA ALA A 250 -8.30 6.61 -10.10
C ALA A 250 -9.01 7.97 -10.30
N LYS A 251 -8.63 9.00 -9.52
CA LYS A 251 -9.08 10.40 -9.72
C LYS A 251 -8.73 10.94 -11.12
N LEU A 252 -7.64 10.46 -11.69
CA LEU A 252 -7.15 10.81 -13.02
C LEU A 252 -7.67 9.88 -14.12
N GLY A 253 -8.61 8.99 -13.79
CA GLY A 253 -9.22 8.07 -14.74
C GLY A 253 -8.40 6.81 -15.03
N TRP A 254 -7.35 6.55 -14.26
CA TRP A 254 -6.67 5.24 -14.30
C TRP A 254 -7.61 4.12 -13.87
N LYS A 255 -7.53 2.99 -14.56
CA LYS A 255 -8.25 1.77 -14.25
C LYS A 255 -7.29 0.60 -14.33
N TYR A 256 -7.41 -0.33 -13.39
CA TYR A 256 -6.66 -1.57 -13.44
C TYR A 256 -7.00 -2.35 -14.74
N PRO A 257 -6.01 -2.95 -15.44
CA PRO A 257 -4.57 -2.96 -15.15
C PRO A 257 -3.76 -1.96 -16.00
N GLY A 258 -4.16 -0.70 -16.16
CA GLY A 258 -3.41 0.27 -16.96
C GLY A 258 -1.94 0.45 -16.54
N ILE A 259 -1.04 0.76 -17.48
CA ILE A 259 0.40 0.96 -17.21
C ILE A 259 0.71 2.16 -16.31
N GLY A 260 -0.22 3.10 -16.15
CA GLY A 260 0.01 4.36 -15.45
C GLY A 260 0.78 5.39 -16.28
N GLU A 261 1.18 6.50 -15.66
CA GLU A 261 1.98 7.55 -16.31
C GLU A 261 3.10 8.04 -15.41
N PHE A 262 4.23 8.47 -16.01
CA PHE A 262 5.31 9.14 -15.28
C PHE A 262 4.82 10.44 -14.64
N GLN A 263 5.16 10.69 -13.37
CA GLN A 263 4.68 11.84 -12.59
C GLN A 263 5.82 12.84 -12.32
N CYS A 264 6.41 13.39 -13.37
CA CYS A 264 7.59 14.27 -13.29
C CYS A 264 7.49 15.55 -14.14
N TYR A 265 6.27 16.01 -14.41
CA TYR A 265 6.02 17.14 -15.32
C TYR A 265 6.04 18.52 -14.64
N ASP A 266 6.24 18.60 -13.34
CA ASP A 266 6.36 19.89 -12.66
C ASP A 266 7.68 20.58 -13.00
N LYS A 267 7.70 21.91 -12.82
CA LYS A 267 8.87 22.73 -13.13
C LYS A 267 10.14 22.33 -12.36
N TYR A 268 10.04 21.75 -11.16
CA TYR A 268 11.20 21.39 -10.35
C TYR A 268 11.84 20.09 -10.83
N LEU A 269 11.04 19.04 -11.09
CA LEU A 269 11.57 17.78 -11.64
C LEU A 269 12.04 17.94 -13.08
N LEU A 270 11.34 18.73 -13.91
CA LEU A 270 11.82 19.05 -15.25
C LEU A 270 13.18 19.77 -15.23
N ASN A 271 13.39 20.69 -14.28
CA ASN A 271 14.68 21.36 -14.11
C ASN A 271 15.77 20.40 -13.58
N SER A 272 15.41 19.51 -12.64
CA SER A 272 16.31 18.46 -12.15
C SER A 272 16.78 17.55 -13.29
N LEU A 273 15.84 17.05 -14.11
CA LEU A 273 16.14 16.19 -15.26
C LEU A 273 17.10 16.86 -16.25
N LYS A 274 16.84 18.13 -16.59
CA LYS A 274 17.71 18.91 -17.49
C LYS A 274 19.13 19.03 -16.93
N LYS A 275 19.29 19.39 -15.67
CA LYS A 275 20.59 19.50 -15.01
C LYS A 275 21.34 18.17 -14.97
N THR A 276 20.65 17.07 -14.67
CA THR A 276 21.27 15.72 -14.66
C THR A 276 21.73 15.33 -16.07
N ALA A 277 20.97 15.67 -17.11
CA ALA A 277 21.32 15.40 -18.49
C ALA A 277 22.55 16.22 -18.96
N GLU A 278 22.61 17.51 -18.61
CA GLU A 278 23.76 18.38 -18.86
C GLU A 278 25.03 17.86 -18.18
N ALA A 279 24.93 17.47 -16.90
CA ALA A 279 26.05 16.92 -16.14
C ALA A 279 26.56 15.58 -16.70
N SER A 280 25.69 14.82 -17.36
CA SER A 280 26.04 13.53 -17.99
C SER A 280 26.55 13.67 -19.43
N GLY A 281 26.73 14.90 -19.93
CA GLY A 281 27.19 15.18 -21.30
C GLY A 281 26.14 14.90 -22.38
N GLY A 282 24.88 14.67 -22.01
CA GLY A 282 23.81 14.23 -22.91
C GLY A 282 22.59 15.16 -22.88
N SER A 283 22.73 16.40 -23.38
CA SER A 283 21.67 17.43 -23.33
C SER A 283 20.35 17.00 -24.01
N SER A 284 20.41 16.10 -25.01
CA SER A 284 19.22 15.54 -25.67
C SER A 284 18.38 14.63 -24.78
N CYS A 285 18.95 14.06 -23.70
CA CYS A 285 18.26 13.16 -22.77
C CYS A 285 17.45 13.90 -21.70
N GLY A 286 17.53 15.23 -21.61
CA GLY A 286 16.88 16.05 -20.57
C GLY A 286 15.38 16.25 -20.77
N ARG A 287 14.66 15.25 -21.29
CA ARG A 287 13.23 15.32 -21.64
C ARG A 287 12.50 14.09 -21.11
N VAL A 288 11.22 14.27 -20.75
CA VAL A 288 10.34 13.17 -20.35
C VAL A 288 9.89 12.40 -21.60
N PRO A 289 9.78 11.06 -21.55
CA PRO A 289 9.36 10.26 -22.71
C PRO A 289 7.97 10.69 -23.21
N CYS A 290 7.87 11.06 -24.49
CA CYS A 290 6.59 11.47 -25.10
C CYS A 290 5.80 10.30 -25.70
N ASN A 291 6.42 9.12 -25.80
CA ASN A 291 5.91 7.90 -26.41
C ASN A 291 5.55 6.81 -25.38
N ALA A 292 5.40 7.20 -24.11
CA ALA A 292 5.05 6.33 -22.99
C ALA A 292 3.57 5.93 -22.94
N GLY A 293 2.73 6.47 -23.83
CA GLY A 293 1.29 6.23 -23.83
C GLY A 293 0.57 7.03 -22.74
N SER A 294 -0.51 6.47 -22.21
CA SER A 294 -1.38 7.09 -21.20
C SER A 294 -1.73 6.11 -20.08
N TYR A 295 -2.40 6.59 -19.03
CA TYR A 295 -2.75 5.80 -17.82
C TYR A 295 -3.26 4.38 -18.11
N ASN A 296 -4.14 4.22 -19.11
CA ASN A 296 -4.83 2.97 -19.40
C ASN A 296 -4.26 2.23 -20.63
N SER A 297 -3.12 2.68 -21.17
CA SER A 297 -2.43 1.99 -22.24
C SER A 297 -1.94 0.60 -21.77
N LYS A 298 -1.72 -0.31 -22.72
CA LYS A 298 -1.02 -1.59 -22.49
C LYS A 298 0.44 -1.44 -22.90
N PRO A 299 1.40 -2.17 -22.30
CA PRO A 299 2.82 -2.01 -22.63
C PRO A 299 3.11 -2.10 -24.13
N GLN A 300 2.58 -3.13 -24.79
CA GLN A 300 2.81 -3.41 -26.22
C GLN A 300 2.21 -2.36 -27.16
N ASN A 301 1.31 -1.50 -26.68
CA ASN A 301 0.69 -0.44 -27.47
C ASN A 301 1.47 0.88 -27.41
N THR A 302 2.61 0.91 -26.71
CA THR A 302 3.43 2.11 -26.55
C THR A 302 4.81 1.88 -27.14
N GLU A 303 5.40 2.89 -27.78
CA GLU A 303 6.75 2.73 -28.34
C GLU A 303 7.82 2.68 -27.23
N PHE A 304 7.53 3.28 -26.08
CA PHE A 304 8.43 3.24 -24.93
C PHE A 304 8.46 1.86 -24.27
N PHE A 305 7.30 1.25 -23.95
CA PHE A 305 7.23 0.02 -23.12
C PHE A 305 7.05 -1.28 -23.89
N ARG A 306 6.83 -1.27 -25.21
CA ARG A 306 6.75 -2.50 -26.01
C ARG A 306 8.04 -3.31 -25.95
N ASP A 307 7.98 -4.57 -26.32
CA ASP A 307 9.17 -5.41 -26.47
C ASP A 307 10.19 -4.75 -27.42
N GLY A 308 11.43 -4.56 -26.95
CA GLY A 308 12.47 -3.84 -27.69
C GLY A 308 12.24 -2.32 -27.79
N GLY A 309 11.34 -1.77 -26.98
CA GLY A 309 11.00 -0.35 -26.93
C GLY A 309 12.08 0.53 -26.33
N GLU A 310 11.80 1.83 -26.32
CA GLU A 310 12.77 2.86 -25.94
C GLU A 310 13.19 2.80 -24.46
N TYR A 311 12.41 2.14 -23.58
CA TYR A 311 12.78 1.93 -22.18
C TYR A 311 14.17 1.30 -21.99
N ASN A 312 14.58 0.43 -22.94
CA ASN A 312 15.89 -0.22 -22.94
C ASN A 312 16.91 0.44 -23.90
N SER A 313 16.65 1.66 -24.37
CA SER A 313 17.64 2.47 -25.09
C SER A 313 18.60 3.16 -24.12
N THR A 314 19.65 3.80 -24.63
CA THR A 314 20.54 4.65 -23.82
C THR A 314 19.76 5.78 -23.14
N TYR A 315 18.80 6.38 -23.85
CA TYR A 315 17.93 7.43 -23.32
C TYR A 315 16.98 6.88 -22.25
N GLY A 316 16.28 5.78 -22.53
CA GLY A 316 15.32 5.17 -21.60
C GLY A 316 15.97 4.76 -20.28
N ARG A 317 17.14 4.08 -20.33
CA ARG A 317 17.90 3.73 -19.13
C ARG A 317 18.37 4.96 -18.34
N PHE A 318 18.80 6.02 -19.03
CA PHE A 318 19.15 7.28 -18.37
C PHE A 318 17.94 7.89 -17.62
N PHE A 319 16.80 8.01 -18.31
CA PHE A 319 15.59 8.60 -17.74
C PHE A 319 15.08 7.79 -16.55
N LEU A 320 14.95 6.46 -16.69
CA LEU A 320 14.45 5.58 -15.63
C LEU A 320 15.38 5.56 -14.40
N LYS A 321 16.70 5.60 -14.63
CA LYS A 321 17.69 5.73 -13.54
C LYS A 321 17.51 7.04 -12.79
N TRP A 322 17.39 8.16 -13.49
CA TRP A 322 17.13 9.47 -12.86
C TRP A 322 15.80 9.45 -12.08
N TYR A 323 14.73 8.95 -12.70
CA TYR A 323 13.39 8.95 -12.11
C TYR A 323 13.31 8.14 -10.81
N THR A 324 13.97 6.98 -10.80
CA THR A 324 14.11 6.11 -9.62
C THR A 324 15.02 6.74 -8.57
N GLN A 325 16.15 7.32 -8.98
CA GLN A 325 17.08 7.97 -8.04
C GLN A 325 16.42 9.13 -7.30
N VAL A 326 15.59 9.94 -7.96
CA VAL A 326 14.83 11.01 -7.30
C VAL A 326 13.91 10.46 -6.20
N LEU A 327 13.29 9.30 -6.43
CA LEU A 327 12.45 8.65 -5.42
C LEU A 327 13.27 8.13 -4.23
N ILE A 328 14.43 7.52 -4.52
CA ILE A 328 15.35 7.02 -3.48
C ILE A 328 15.89 8.18 -2.65
N ASP A 329 16.32 9.28 -3.28
CA ASP A 329 16.85 10.46 -2.60
C ASP A 329 15.80 11.12 -1.70
N HIS A 330 14.53 11.14 -2.15
CA HIS A 330 13.42 11.60 -1.32
C HIS A 330 13.24 10.72 -0.09
N GLY A 331 13.22 9.39 -0.26
CA GLY A 331 13.18 8.45 0.86
C GLY A 331 14.35 8.64 1.84
N ASP A 332 15.57 8.79 1.32
CA ASP A 332 16.79 9.00 2.10
C ASP A 332 16.72 10.26 2.96
N GLN A 333 16.25 11.37 2.39
CA GLN A 333 16.12 12.65 3.09
C GLN A 333 15.08 12.58 4.21
N VAL A 334 13.88 12.07 3.92
CA VAL A 334 12.79 12.04 4.89
C VAL A 334 13.07 11.04 6.02
N LEU A 335 13.61 9.85 5.71
CA LEU A 335 13.99 8.87 6.73
C LEU A 335 15.17 9.35 7.59
N GLY A 336 16.12 10.09 7.00
CA GLY A 336 17.18 10.74 7.79
C GLY A 336 16.62 11.71 8.84
N LEU A 337 15.61 12.51 8.48
CA LEU A 337 14.92 13.40 9.43
C LEU A 337 14.10 12.63 10.47
N ALA A 338 13.46 11.53 10.06
CA ALA A 338 12.70 10.66 10.96
C ALA A 338 13.61 10.01 12.01
N ASN A 339 14.77 9.48 11.60
CA ASN A 339 15.72 8.86 12.51
C ASN A 339 16.28 9.85 13.54
N LEU A 340 16.50 11.11 13.13
CA LEU A 340 16.85 12.19 14.06
C LEU A 340 15.71 12.52 15.04
N SER A 341 14.46 12.51 14.56
CA SER A 341 13.28 12.87 15.35
C SER A 341 12.84 11.76 16.33
N PHE A 342 13.04 10.50 15.97
CA PHE A 342 12.59 9.32 16.71
C PHE A 342 13.74 8.45 17.21
N LYS A 343 14.89 9.06 17.47
CA LYS A 343 16.12 8.36 17.89
C LYS A 343 15.83 7.29 18.94
N GLY A 344 16.25 6.05 18.65
CA GLY A 344 16.06 4.89 19.53
C GLY A 344 14.71 4.16 19.37
N THR A 345 13.81 4.66 18.53
CA THR A 345 12.55 3.99 18.18
C THR A 345 12.65 3.42 16.76
N PRO A 346 12.22 2.17 16.51
CA PRO A 346 12.15 1.62 15.16
C PRO A 346 11.32 2.50 14.23
N ILE A 347 11.83 2.74 13.03
CA ILE A 347 11.10 3.41 11.95
C ILE A 347 10.85 2.42 10.81
N ALA A 348 9.78 2.63 10.05
CA ALA A 348 9.43 1.82 8.89
C ALA A 348 9.06 2.69 7.69
N ALA A 349 9.21 2.12 6.50
CA ALA A 349 8.76 2.70 5.24
C ALA A 349 7.91 1.68 4.49
N LYS A 350 6.85 2.17 3.84
CA LYS A 350 5.92 1.32 3.09
C LYS A 350 6.24 1.31 1.61
N LEU A 351 6.30 0.13 1.01
CA LEU A 351 6.36 -0.05 -0.45
C LEU A 351 5.05 -0.63 -1.01
N PRO A 352 4.63 -0.16 -2.20
CA PRO A 352 3.44 -0.65 -2.88
C PRO A 352 3.71 -2.00 -3.57
N GLY A 353 2.71 -2.89 -3.57
CA GLY A 353 2.73 -4.10 -4.39
C GLY A 353 2.25 -3.81 -5.81
N ILE A 354 3.14 -3.39 -6.71
CA ILE A 354 2.82 -3.15 -8.13
C ILE A 354 3.05 -4.45 -8.92
N TYR A 355 2.07 -5.35 -8.89
CA TYR A 355 2.21 -6.72 -9.41
C TYR A 355 1.73 -6.92 -10.85
N TRP A 356 1.03 -5.95 -11.46
CA TRP A 356 0.55 -6.07 -12.84
C TRP A 356 1.63 -5.68 -13.85
N TRP A 357 1.57 -6.25 -15.06
CA TRP A 357 2.58 -6.19 -16.12
C TRP A 357 3.94 -6.79 -15.78
N ARG A 358 4.07 -7.52 -14.67
CA ARG A 358 5.34 -8.17 -14.29
C ARG A 358 5.74 -9.31 -15.21
N ASN A 359 4.77 -10.00 -15.83
CA ASN A 359 5.04 -10.99 -16.87
C ASN A 359 5.28 -10.34 -18.25
N THR A 360 5.78 -9.10 -18.30
CA THR A 360 6.25 -8.42 -19.52
C THR A 360 7.72 -8.04 -19.38
N LYS A 361 8.42 -7.81 -20.50
CA LYS A 361 9.83 -7.43 -20.46
C LYS A 361 10.09 -6.02 -19.91
N SER A 362 9.08 -5.17 -19.86
CA SER A 362 9.22 -3.76 -19.49
C SER A 362 8.78 -3.45 -18.06
N PHE A 363 7.99 -4.31 -17.40
CA PHE A 363 7.47 -4.05 -16.05
C PHE A 363 6.82 -2.66 -15.94
N ALA A 364 6.07 -2.27 -16.98
CA ALA A 364 5.72 -0.87 -17.23
C ALA A 364 5.07 -0.14 -16.03
N ALA A 365 4.22 -0.82 -15.26
CA ALA A 365 3.60 -0.22 -14.07
C ALA A 365 4.59 0.05 -12.92
N GLU A 366 5.58 -0.81 -12.73
CA GLU A 366 6.67 -0.57 -11.76
C GLU A 366 7.51 0.62 -12.21
N LEU A 367 7.85 0.70 -13.50
CA LEU A 367 8.63 1.81 -14.06
C LEU A 367 7.91 3.15 -13.86
N THR A 368 6.60 3.24 -14.16
CA THR A 368 5.84 4.48 -13.95
C THR A 368 5.66 4.81 -12.47
N ALA A 369 5.59 3.81 -11.59
CA ALA A 369 5.55 4.00 -10.14
C ALA A 369 6.90 4.43 -9.53
N GLY A 370 8.00 4.33 -10.29
CA GLY A 370 9.34 4.80 -9.91
C GLY A 370 10.33 3.67 -9.56
N PHE A 371 10.03 2.42 -9.87
CA PHE A 371 10.87 1.27 -9.58
C PHE A 371 11.54 0.76 -10.86
N ASN A 372 12.83 1.04 -11.02
CA ASN A 372 13.62 0.50 -12.13
C ASN A 372 13.94 -0.98 -11.90
N CYS A 373 13.17 -1.88 -12.51
CA CYS A 373 13.30 -3.33 -12.38
C CYS A 373 14.62 -3.91 -12.89
N HIS A 374 15.38 -3.19 -13.74
CA HIS A 374 16.68 -3.65 -14.24
C HIS A 374 17.74 -3.78 -13.14
N ASP A 375 17.72 -2.89 -12.14
CA ASP A 375 18.62 -2.93 -10.97
C ASP A 375 17.91 -3.55 -9.73
N GLY A 376 16.63 -3.91 -9.89
CA GLY A 376 15.77 -4.47 -8.84
C GLY A 376 15.45 -3.50 -7.70
N TYR A 377 14.90 -4.03 -6.61
CA TYR A 377 14.59 -3.28 -5.38
C TYR A 377 15.82 -3.00 -4.49
N SER A 378 17.02 -3.44 -4.90
CA SER A 378 18.23 -3.41 -4.07
C SER A 378 18.66 -2.01 -3.67
N PRO A 379 18.66 -0.99 -4.55
CA PRO A 379 18.99 0.37 -4.14
C PRO A 379 18.05 0.92 -3.06
N ILE A 380 16.77 0.56 -3.10
CA ILE A 380 15.79 0.97 -2.08
C ILE A 380 16.08 0.25 -0.76
N ALA A 381 16.32 -1.07 -0.78
CA ALA A 381 16.69 -1.82 0.42
C ALA A 381 17.99 -1.29 1.06
N LEU A 382 18.98 -0.91 0.26
CA LEU A 382 20.21 -0.27 0.75
C LEU A 382 19.94 1.09 1.40
N MET A 383 19.05 1.90 0.81
CA MET A 383 18.62 3.17 1.39
C MET A 383 17.88 2.95 2.72
N LEU A 384 16.95 1.99 2.80
CA LEU A 384 16.26 1.66 4.05
C LEU A 384 17.24 1.16 5.12
N LYS A 385 18.16 0.27 4.74
CA LYS A 385 19.21 -0.26 5.62
C LYS A 385 20.11 0.84 6.19
N LYS A 386 20.46 1.86 5.38
CA LYS A 386 21.24 3.02 5.83
C LYS A 386 20.58 3.74 7.02
N HIS A 387 19.25 3.75 7.09
CA HIS A 387 18.49 4.38 8.17
C HIS A 387 17.96 3.40 9.21
N GLU A 388 18.35 2.12 9.14
CA GLU A 388 17.81 1.05 9.98
C GLU A 388 16.27 0.96 9.92
N ALA A 389 15.69 1.37 8.77
CA ALA A 389 14.26 1.39 8.57
C ALA A 389 13.75 0.00 8.15
N ALA A 390 12.67 -0.46 8.80
CA ALA A 390 11.95 -1.65 8.40
C ALA A 390 11.20 -1.42 7.08
N LEU A 391 11.07 -2.48 6.29
CA LEU A 391 10.26 -2.48 5.08
C LEU A 391 8.88 -3.08 5.37
N ASN A 392 7.83 -2.25 5.26
CA ASN A 392 6.46 -2.71 5.25
C ASN A 392 6.00 -2.91 3.80
N PHE A 393 5.64 -4.14 3.46
CA PHE A 393 5.24 -4.52 2.11
C PHE A 393 3.77 -4.97 2.07
N THR A 394 3.07 -4.60 1.00
CA THR A 394 1.67 -4.95 0.77
C THR A 394 1.55 -6.15 -0.18
N CYS A 395 0.33 -6.66 -0.39
CA CYS A 395 0.01 -7.73 -1.34
C CYS A 395 0.48 -9.15 -0.95
N LEU A 396 0.77 -9.41 0.33
CA LEU A 396 1.16 -10.74 0.82
C LEU A 396 0.00 -11.77 0.76
N GLU A 397 -1.23 -11.30 0.66
CA GLU A 397 -2.45 -12.11 0.57
C GLU A 397 -2.87 -12.44 -0.87
N LEU A 398 -2.22 -11.84 -1.87
CA LEU A 398 -2.59 -12.00 -3.27
C LEU A 398 -1.96 -13.26 -3.85
N HIS A 399 -2.80 -14.22 -4.22
CA HIS A 399 -2.39 -15.39 -5.00
C HIS A 399 -2.69 -15.19 -6.47
N THR A 400 -1.72 -15.53 -7.32
CA THR A 400 -1.79 -15.40 -8.78
C THR A 400 -3.03 -16.11 -9.35
N VAL A 401 -3.38 -17.27 -8.78
CA VAL A 401 -4.51 -18.11 -9.21
C VAL A 401 -5.87 -17.40 -9.15
N TYR A 402 -6.09 -16.50 -8.18
CA TYR A 402 -7.38 -15.80 -8.07
C TYR A 402 -7.50 -14.61 -9.03
N ARG A 403 -6.37 -14.04 -9.51
CA ARG A 403 -6.36 -12.86 -10.39
C ARG A 403 -6.44 -13.22 -11.87
N ASP A 404 -5.89 -14.37 -12.27
CA ASP A 404 -6.00 -14.88 -13.66
C ASP A 404 -7.45 -15.14 -14.07
N ILE A 405 -8.33 -15.36 -13.08
CA ILE A 405 -9.77 -15.55 -13.30
C ILE A 405 -10.47 -14.21 -13.57
N ASP A 406 -10.06 -13.13 -12.90
CA ASP A 406 -10.72 -11.83 -12.98
C ASP A 406 -10.13 -10.90 -14.06
N PHE A 407 -8.80 -10.93 -14.26
CA PHE A 407 -8.07 -10.04 -15.18
C PHE A 407 -6.84 -10.73 -15.82
N PRO A 408 -7.03 -11.72 -16.70
CA PRO A 408 -5.91 -12.44 -17.35
C PRO A 408 -5.01 -11.53 -18.19
N GLU A 409 -5.54 -10.41 -18.70
CA GLU A 409 -4.79 -9.44 -19.49
C GLU A 409 -3.78 -8.63 -18.66
N ALA A 410 -3.85 -8.66 -17.33
CA ALA A 410 -2.99 -7.90 -16.45
C ALA A 410 -1.54 -8.42 -16.42
N LEU A 411 -1.31 -9.66 -16.87
CA LEU A 411 0.02 -10.31 -16.85
C LEU A 411 0.68 -10.16 -15.47
N ALA A 412 -0.11 -10.41 -14.42
CA ALA A 412 0.24 -10.18 -13.04
C ALA A 412 1.18 -11.26 -12.48
N ASP A 413 2.05 -10.87 -11.56
CA ASP A 413 2.92 -11.77 -10.80
C ASP A 413 3.15 -11.26 -9.36
N PRO A 414 2.13 -11.34 -8.49
CA PRO A 414 2.25 -10.89 -7.10
C PRO A 414 3.21 -11.76 -6.29
N GLU A 415 3.26 -13.07 -6.55
CA GLU A 415 4.12 -14.00 -5.82
C GLU A 415 5.60 -13.76 -6.14
N GLY A 416 5.95 -13.60 -7.44
CA GLY A 416 7.31 -13.26 -7.83
C GLY A 416 7.72 -11.86 -7.40
N LEU A 417 6.78 -10.91 -7.32
CA LEU A 417 7.05 -9.60 -6.71
C LEU A 417 7.41 -9.72 -5.23
N VAL A 418 6.57 -10.40 -4.44
CA VAL A 418 6.83 -10.64 -3.01
C VAL A 418 8.17 -11.34 -2.85
N TRP A 419 8.43 -12.41 -3.60
CA TRP A 419 9.70 -13.12 -3.55
C TRP A 419 10.90 -12.19 -3.85
N GLN A 420 10.82 -11.36 -4.88
CA GLN A 420 11.91 -10.44 -5.22
C GLN A 420 12.17 -9.42 -4.12
N VAL A 421 11.12 -8.82 -3.55
CA VAL A 421 11.24 -7.80 -2.51
C VAL A 421 11.79 -8.39 -1.21
N LEU A 422 11.27 -9.54 -0.77
CA LEU A 422 11.68 -10.17 0.49
C LEU A 422 13.11 -10.73 0.45
N ASN A 423 13.63 -11.14 -0.70
CA ASN A 423 15.01 -11.63 -0.81
C ASN A 423 16.05 -10.50 -0.88
N VAL A 424 15.61 -9.28 -1.13
CA VAL A 424 16.48 -8.11 -1.27
C VAL A 424 16.49 -7.25 0.00
N ALA A 425 15.41 -7.29 0.78
CA ALA A 425 15.29 -6.68 2.11
C ALA A 425 16.09 -7.47 3.16
#